data_AF-A0AAU9H7T5-F1
#
_entry.id   AF-A0AAU9H7T5-F1
#
_cell.length_a   1.000
_cell.length_b   1.000
_cell.length_c   1.000
_cell.angle_alpha   90.00
_cell.angle_beta   90.00
_cell.angle_gamma   90.00
#
_symmetry.space_group_name_H-M   'P 1'
#
loop_
_entity.id
_entity.type
_entity.pdbx_description
1 polymer ?
#
loop_
_entity_poly.entity_id
_entity_poly.type
_entity_poly.pdbx_seq_one_letter_code
_entity_poly.pdbx_strand_id
1 'polypeptide(L)'
;MSFKHNTFRLWGYYGYEKGFLGYATNKYKQEAKAAGKDTLGDDFIISKISDGQFNLLEDFKKAYFKEVKDKSSRGLTTVAIDGTTISSYDGLLALFKAAVAKDAATIKTDNKGNKSVSTSHTTKLKEAVYKKLLQETDSFTSSIFK
;
A
#
# COMPACT_ATOMS: atom_id res chain seq x y z
N MET A 1 2.49 -13.66 2.76
CA MET A 1 3.24 -12.39 2.61
C MET A 1 2.57 -11.26 3.40
N SER A 2 2.61 -11.28 4.74
CA SER A 2 1.98 -10.21 5.56
C SER A 2 3.04 -9.26 6.13
N PHE A 3 4.03 -9.79 6.86
CA PHE A 3 5.06 -9.03 7.57
C PHE A 3 5.75 -7.96 6.71
N LYS A 4 6.43 -8.35 5.61
CA LYS A 4 7.17 -7.43 4.73
C LYS A 4 6.30 -6.25 4.26
N HIS A 5 5.06 -6.51 3.87
CA HIS A 5 4.16 -5.45 3.42
C HIS A 5 3.72 -4.53 4.57
N ASN A 6 3.54 -5.04 5.78
CA ASN A 6 3.20 -4.23 6.94
C ASN A 6 4.40 -3.34 7.33
N THR A 7 5.61 -3.89 7.31
CA THR A 7 6.85 -3.15 7.54
C THR A 7 6.99 -1.95 6.61
N PHE A 8 6.81 -2.13 5.29
CA PHE A 8 6.91 -1.01 4.35
C PHE A 8 5.79 0.02 4.51
N ARG A 9 4.57 -0.39 4.91
CA ARG A 9 3.49 0.57 5.21
C ARG A 9 3.82 1.42 6.43
N LEU A 10 4.29 0.78 7.51
CA LEU A 10 4.67 1.48 8.73
C LEU A 10 5.89 2.36 8.49
N TRP A 11 6.84 1.93 7.67
CA TRP A 11 7.95 2.78 7.24
C TRP A 11 7.45 4.02 6.47
N GLY A 12 6.59 3.83 5.46
CA GLY A 12 6.06 4.94 4.68
C GLY A 12 5.22 5.93 5.50
N TYR A 13 4.58 5.47 6.59
CA TYR A 13 3.71 6.29 7.43
C TYR A 13 4.42 6.94 8.62
N TYR A 14 5.21 6.17 9.37
CA TYR A 14 5.88 6.59 10.61
C TYR A 14 7.39 6.82 10.46
N GLY A 15 7.93 6.71 9.24
CA GLY A 15 9.36 6.88 8.98
C GLY A 15 10.22 5.68 9.39
N TYR A 16 11.53 5.82 9.20
CA TYR A 16 12.47 4.71 9.37
C TYR A 16 12.62 4.29 10.84
N GLU A 17 12.84 5.24 11.76
CA GLU A 17 13.11 4.90 13.14
C GLU A 17 11.87 4.38 13.89
N LYS A 18 10.75 5.09 13.78
CA LYS A 18 9.52 4.72 14.48
C LYS A 18 8.79 3.58 13.76
N GLY A 19 8.64 3.67 12.44
CA GLY A 19 7.92 2.69 11.63
C GLY A 19 8.73 1.44 11.31
N PHE A 20 9.81 1.59 10.54
CA PHE A 20 10.59 0.43 10.06
C PHE A 20 11.29 -0.30 11.21
N LEU A 21 12.15 0.39 11.97
CA LEU A 21 12.88 -0.25 13.07
C LEU A 21 11.94 -0.68 14.20
N GLY A 22 10.92 0.11 14.51
CA GLY A 22 9.93 -0.24 15.53
C GLY A 22 9.22 -1.57 15.23
N TYR A 23 8.89 -1.86 13.96
CA TYR A 23 8.14 -3.06 13.59
C TYR A 23 9.01 -4.22 13.10
N ALA A 24 10.11 -3.95 12.43
CA ALA A 24 10.96 -4.99 11.84
C ALA A 24 11.96 -5.60 12.83
N THR A 25 12.14 -5.01 14.00
CA THR A 25 13.14 -5.41 14.99
C THR A 25 12.51 -5.78 16.33
N ASN A 26 13.34 -6.23 17.27
CA ASN A 26 12.94 -6.52 18.64
C ASN A 26 13.01 -5.31 19.58
N LYS A 27 13.02 -4.06 19.07
CA LYS A 27 13.17 -2.81 19.82
C LYS A 27 12.34 -2.78 21.12
N TYR A 28 11.07 -3.20 21.04
CA TYR A 28 10.13 -3.15 22.17
C TYR A 28 10.05 -4.44 23.00
N LYS A 29 10.95 -5.41 22.78
CA LYS A 29 10.88 -6.73 23.46
C LYS A 29 11.04 -6.63 24.98
N GLN A 30 11.90 -5.75 25.47
CA GLN A 30 12.10 -5.55 26.91
C GLN A 30 10.88 -4.87 27.55
N GLU A 31 10.32 -3.87 26.89
CA GLU A 31 9.11 -3.18 27.35
C GLU A 31 7.89 -4.11 27.38
N ALA A 32 7.73 -4.97 26.37
CA ALA A 32 6.65 -5.95 26.35
C ALA A 32 6.74 -6.93 27.54
N LYS A 33 7.96 -7.41 27.85
CA LYS A 33 8.20 -8.25 29.02
C LYS A 33 7.90 -7.53 30.34
N ALA A 34 8.32 -6.27 30.46
CA ALA A 34 8.02 -5.45 31.64
C ALA A 34 6.50 -5.20 31.81
N ALA A 35 5.76 -5.16 30.69
CA ALA A 35 4.30 -5.09 30.67
C ALA A 35 3.61 -6.46 30.84
N GLY A 36 4.33 -7.51 31.23
CA GLY A 36 3.78 -8.85 31.49
C GLY A 36 3.39 -9.63 30.23
N LYS A 37 3.94 -9.29 29.05
CA LYS A 37 3.73 -10.05 27.81
C LYS A 37 4.83 -11.10 27.63
N ASP A 38 4.42 -12.34 27.36
CA ASP A 38 5.35 -13.45 27.11
C ASP A 38 6.11 -13.29 25.78
N THR A 39 5.47 -12.67 24.79
CA THR A 39 6.04 -12.43 23.46
C THR A 39 5.79 -10.99 23.00
N LEU A 40 6.61 -10.54 22.04
CA LEU A 40 6.42 -9.24 21.39
C LEU A 40 5.40 -9.41 20.26
N GLY A 41 4.14 -9.04 20.54
CA GLY A 41 3.04 -9.09 19.58
C GLY A 41 2.92 -7.83 18.72
N ASP A 42 2.31 -7.98 17.54
CA ASP A 42 2.01 -6.87 16.63
C ASP A 42 1.13 -5.79 17.28
N ASP A 43 0.20 -6.18 18.15
CA ASP A 43 -0.66 -5.28 18.93
C ASP A 43 0.15 -4.33 19.82
N PHE A 44 1.13 -4.87 20.55
CA PHE A 44 2.02 -4.08 21.40
C PHE A 44 2.88 -3.13 20.58
N ILE A 45 3.47 -3.64 19.49
CA ILE A 45 4.29 -2.82 18.59
C ILE A 45 3.45 -1.69 17.97
N ILE A 46 2.26 -1.98 17.45
CA ILE A 46 1.41 -0.98 16.80
C ILE A 46 0.95 0.08 17.79
N SER A 47 0.58 -0.31 19.01
CA SER A 47 0.27 0.64 20.08
C SER A 47 1.46 1.55 20.37
N LYS A 48 2.69 1.01 20.42
CA LYS A 48 3.91 1.80 20.65
C LYS A 48 4.25 2.75 19.50
N ILE A 49 4.21 2.27 18.25
CA ILE A 49 4.55 3.08 17.07
C ILE A 49 3.50 4.17 16.82
N SER A 50 2.25 3.92 17.18
CA SER A 50 1.15 4.88 16.99
C SER A 50 0.84 5.74 18.21
N ASP A 51 1.66 5.69 19.26
CA ASP A 51 1.43 6.39 20.54
C ASP A 51 0.02 6.13 21.12
N GLY A 52 -0.47 4.90 20.99
CA GLY A 52 -1.78 4.47 21.46
C GLY A 52 -2.95 4.80 20.53
N GLN A 53 -2.72 5.45 19.38
CA GLN A 53 -3.78 5.75 18.41
C GLN A 53 -4.43 4.48 17.83
N PHE A 54 -3.63 3.43 17.63
CA PHE A 54 -4.10 2.14 17.13
C PHE A 54 -3.63 1.00 18.04
N ASN A 55 -4.55 0.08 18.36
CA ASN A 55 -4.23 -1.12 19.14
C ASN A 55 -4.03 -2.35 18.26
N LEU A 56 -4.53 -2.32 17.02
CA LEU A 56 -4.42 -3.40 16.06
C LEU A 56 -3.89 -2.88 14.73
N LEU A 57 -3.08 -3.71 14.09
CA LEU A 57 -2.55 -3.44 12.76
C LEU A 57 -3.65 -3.23 11.72
N GLU A 58 -4.77 -3.94 11.84
CA GLU A 58 -5.90 -3.82 10.92
C GLU A 58 -6.61 -2.46 11.04
N ASP A 59 -6.68 -1.89 12.24
CA ASP A 59 -7.25 -0.55 12.45
C ASP A 59 -6.36 0.52 11.82
N PHE A 60 -5.04 0.40 12.02
CA PHE A 60 -4.07 1.24 11.32
C PHE A 60 -4.23 1.12 9.79
N LYS A 61 -4.33 -0.09 9.23
CA LYS A 61 -4.48 -0.27 7.78
C LYS A 61 -5.76 0.38 7.25
N LYS A 62 -6.89 0.22 7.94
CA LYS A 62 -8.16 0.86 7.56
C LYS A 62 -8.03 2.38 7.55
N ALA A 63 -7.44 2.95 8.60
CA ALA A 63 -7.19 4.39 8.69
C ALA A 63 -6.23 4.89 7.59
N TYR A 64 -5.12 4.18 7.37
CA TYR A 64 -4.16 4.47 6.32
C TYR A 64 -4.80 4.49 4.92
N PHE A 65 -5.56 3.46 4.57
CA PHE A 65 -6.23 3.42 3.26
C PHE A 65 -7.33 4.46 3.11
N LYS A 66 -8.05 4.78 4.21
CA LYS A 66 -9.02 5.87 4.22
C LYS A 66 -8.32 7.21 3.93
N GLU A 67 -7.22 7.50 4.63
CA GLU A 67 -6.44 8.71 4.44
C GLU A 67 -5.92 8.83 3.00
N VAL A 68 -5.37 7.75 2.43
CA VAL A 68 -4.90 7.74 1.03
C VAL A 68 -6.05 8.02 0.06
N LYS A 69 -7.23 7.42 0.29
CA LYS A 69 -8.42 7.66 -0.54
C LYS A 69 -8.89 9.12 -0.43
N ASP A 70 -8.96 9.66 0.78
CA ASP A 70 -9.36 11.04 1.04
C ASP A 70 -8.36 12.05 0.44
N LYS A 71 -7.06 11.73 0.43
CA LYS A 71 -6.06 12.54 -0.28
C LYS A 71 -6.27 12.46 -1.79
N SER A 72 -6.49 11.26 -2.34
CA SER A 72 -6.67 11.07 -3.78
C SER A 72 -7.92 11.71 -4.37
N SER A 73 -8.99 11.87 -3.57
CA SER A 73 -10.23 12.49 -4.01
C SER A 73 -10.10 14.00 -4.20
N ARG A 74 -9.11 14.64 -3.56
CA ARG A 74 -8.80 16.06 -3.73
C ARG A 74 -8.05 16.35 -5.03
N GLY A 75 -7.38 15.34 -5.59
CA GLY A 75 -6.70 15.42 -6.88
C GLY A 75 -5.39 14.64 -6.88
N LEU A 76 -4.92 14.32 -8.09
CA LEU A 76 -3.64 13.66 -8.32
C LEU A 76 -2.74 14.50 -9.21
N THR A 77 -1.44 14.33 -9.05
CA THR A 77 -0.44 14.80 -10.01
C THR A 77 -0.81 14.29 -11.39
N THR A 78 -0.81 15.21 -12.34
CA THR A 78 -1.32 14.94 -13.68
C THR A 78 -0.28 14.16 -14.48
N VAL A 79 -0.66 13.00 -15.00
CA VAL A 79 0.21 12.14 -15.79
C VAL A 79 -0.46 11.75 -17.10
N ALA A 80 0.32 11.60 -18.17
CA ALA A 80 -0.15 11.09 -19.45
C ALA A 80 0.28 9.62 -19.63
N ILE A 81 -0.70 8.73 -19.80
CA ILE A 81 -0.49 7.28 -20.00
C ILE A 81 -1.15 6.89 -21.32
N ASP A 82 -0.34 6.44 -22.28
CA ASP A 82 -0.82 6.00 -23.60
C ASP A 82 -1.77 7.02 -24.28
N GLY A 83 -1.43 8.31 -24.19
CA GLY A 83 -2.24 9.41 -24.75
C GLY A 83 -3.44 9.82 -23.89
N THR A 84 -3.70 9.14 -22.77
CA THR A 84 -4.77 9.50 -21.81
C THR A 84 -4.20 10.30 -20.65
N THR A 85 -4.72 11.50 -20.45
CA THR A 85 -4.38 12.34 -19.28
C THR A 85 -5.18 11.91 -18.05
N ILE A 86 -4.48 11.67 -16.95
CA ILE A 86 -5.06 11.27 -15.66
C ILE A 86 -4.67 12.30 -14.62
N SER A 87 -5.66 12.87 -13.94
CA SER A 87 -5.45 13.86 -12.87
C SER A 87 -6.35 13.62 -11.64
N SER A 88 -7.16 12.56 -11.67
CA SER A 88 -8.14 12.24 -10.63
C SER A 88 -8.16 10.75 -10.29
N TYR A 89 -8.61 10.44 -9.09
CA TYR A 89 -8.82 9.06 -8.63
C TYR A 89 -9.77 8.29 -9.55
N ASP A 90 -10.88 8.89 -9.97
CA ASP A 90 -11.88 8.20 -10.79
C ASP A 90 -11.37 7.86 -12.20
N GLY A 91 -10.55 8.74 -12.79
CA GLY A 91 -9.89 8.46 -14.06
C GLY A 91 -8.93 7.27 -13.96
N LEU A 92 -8.12 7.23 -12.90
CA LEU A 92 -7.22 6.11 -12.64
C LEU A 92 -7.99 4.81 -12.33
N LEU A 93 -9.09 4.90 -11.58
CA LEU A 93 -9.95 3.77 -11.25
C LEU A 93 -10.61 3.18 -12.51
N ALA A 94 -11.07 4.00 -13.44
CA ALA A 94 -11.65 3.54 -14.70
C ALA A 94 -10.64 2.74 -15.53
N LEU A 95 -9.41 3.24 -15.67
CA LEU A 95 -8.33 2.52 -16.36
C LEU A 95 -7.98 1.21 -15.64
N PHE A 96 -7.93 1.23 -14.31
CA PHE A 96 -7.63 0.03 -13.54
C PHE A 96 -8.73 -1.03 -13.68
N LYS A 97 -10.01 -0.65 -13.64
CA LYS A 97 -11.14 -1.55 -13.89
C LYS A 97 -11.07 -2.17 -15.29
N ALA A 98 -10.73 -1.38 -16.32
CA ALA A 98 -10.57 -1.89 -17.67
C ALA A 98 -9.42 -2.92 -17.77
N ALA A 99 -8.28 -2.65 -17.11
CA ALA A 99 -7.16 -3.60 -17.05
C ALA A 99 -7.54 -4.89 -16.30
N VAL A 100 -8.26 -4.78 -15.18
CA VAL A 100 -8.77 -5.94 -14.42
C VAL A 100 -9.73 -6.78 -15.28
N ALA A 101 -10.62 -6.15 -16.05
CA ALA A 101 -11.54 -6.88 -16.94
C ALA A 101 -10.78 -7.65 -18.02
N LYS A 102 -9.73 -7.06 -18.61
CA LYS A 102 -8.85 -7.74 -19.57
C LYS A 102 -8.11 -8.92 -18.94
N ASP A 103 -7.56 -8.74 -17.74
CA ASP A 103 -6.91 -9.82 -16.99
C ASP A 103 -7.91 -10.94 -16.65
N ALA A 104 -9.12 -10.61 -16.20
CA ALA A 104 -10.18 -11.58 -15.89
C ALA A 104 -10.62 -12.40 -17.11
N ALA A 105 -10.60 -11.81 -18.31
CA ALA A 105 -10.88 -12.54 -19.56
C ALA A 105 -9.82 -13.61 -19.89
N THR A 106 -8.67 -13.60 -19.21
CA THR A 106 -7.62 -14.61 -19.39
C THR A 106 -7.74 -15.80 -18.44
N ILE A 107 -8.80 -15.87 -17.63
CA ILE A 107 -9.03 -16.98 -16.71
C ILE A 107 -9.12 -18.28 -17.52
N LYS A 108 -8.26 -19.25 -17.16
CA LYS A 108 -8.24 -20.60 -17.73
C LYS A 108 -8.39 -21.62 -16.62
N THR A 109 -9.10 -22.71 -16.92
CA THR A 109 -9.22 -23.85 -16.03
C THR A 109 -8.47 -25.03 -16.66
N ASP A 110 -7.55 -25.65 -15.92
CA ASP A 110 -6.84 -26.83 -16.40
C ASP A 110 -7.71 -28.10 -16.28
N ASN A 111 -7.20 -29.22 -16.81
CA ASN A 111 -7.90 -30.52 -16.77
C ASN A 111 -8.11 -31.06 -15.34
N LYS A 112 -7.50 -30.45 -14.31
CA LYS A 112 -7.65 -30.81 -12.90
C LYS A 112 -8.58 -29.84 -12.15
N GLY A 113 -9.19 -28.88 -12.86
CA GLY A 113 -10.08 -27.87 -12.27
C GLY A 113 -9.36 -26.68 -11.65
N ASN A 114 -8.03 -26.56 -11.77
CA ASN A 114 -7.29 -25.42 -11.24
C ASN A 114 -7.49 -24.20 -12.14
N LYS A 115 -7.78 -23.05 -11.53
CA LYS A 115 -7.91 -21.77 -12.25
C LYS A 115 -6.60 -21.01 -12.24
N SER A 116 -6.23 -20.45 -13.39
CA SER A 116 -5.11 -19.52 -13.55
C SER A 116 -5.59 -18.27 -14.27
N VAL A 117 -4.93 -17.13 -14.01
CA VAL A 117 -5.25 -15.84 -14.60
C VAL A 117 -3.96 -15.07 -14.87
N SER A 118 -3.87 -14.40 -16.01
CA SER A 118 -2.81 -13.44 -16.29
C SER A 118 -3.10 -12.14 -15.56
N THR A 119 -2.07 -11.52 -14.98
CA THR A 119 -2.14 -10.18 -14.37
C THR A 119 -1.36 -9.15 -15.19
N SER A 120 -1.11 -9.46 -16.46
CA SER A 120 -0.21 -8.67 -17.31
C SER A 120 -0.74 -7.26 -17.59
N HIS A 121 -2.06 -7.07 -17.74
CA HIS A 121 -2.62 -5.77 -18.04
C HIS A 121 -2.58 -4.86 -16.81
N THR A 122 -2.98 -5.37 -15.63
CA THR A 122 -2.89 -4.60 -14.39
C THR A 122 -1.44 -4.29 -13.99
N THR A 123 -0.51 -5.22 -14.22
CA THR A 123 0.93 -5.00 -13.94
C THR A 123 1.51 -3.92 -14.86
N LYS A 124 1.25 -4.00 -16.17
CA LYS A 124 1.71 -2.99 -17.15
C LYS A 124 1.14 -1.59 -16.83
N LEU A 125 -0.16 -1.51 -16.49
CA LEU A 125 -0.76 -0.23 -16.11
C LEU A 125 -0.10 0.35 -14.85
N LYS A 126 0.10 -0.45 -13.80
CA LYS A 126 0.78 0.00 -12.56
C LYS A 126 2.19 0.49 -12.85
N GLU A 127 2.94 -0.21 -13.69
CA GLU A 127 4.30 0.17 -14.08
C GLU A 127 4.31 1.50 -14.85
N ALA A 128 3.40 1.69 -15.80
CA ALA A 128 3.26 2.92 -16.57
C ALA A 128 2.91 4.12 -15.68
N VAL A 129 1.93 3.95 -14.78
CA VAL A 129 1.54 4.97 -13.78
C VAL A 129 2.73 5.32 -12.90
N TYR A 130 3.44 4.32 -12.37
CA TYR A 130 4.61 4.53 -11.51
C TYR A 130 5.71 5.31 -12.21
N LYS A 131 6.08 4.91 -13.44
CA LYS A 131 7.13 5.59 -14.22
C LYS A 131 6.79 7.05 -14.50
N LYS A 132 5.52 7.33 -14.82
CA LYS A 132 5.07 8.70 -15.07
C LYS A 132 5.04 9.54 -13.81
N LEU A 133 4.51 9.01 -12.71
CA LEU A 133 4.57 9.73 -11.43
C LEU A 133 6.01 9.99 -10.99
N LEU A 134 6.91 9.03 -11.14
CA LEU A 134 8.34 9.21 -10.83
C LEU A 134 8.96 10.38 -11.60
N GLN A 135 8.60 10.55 -12.89
CA GLN A 135 9.06 11.66 -13.73
C GLN A 135 8.44 12.99 -13.29
N GLU A 136 7.12 13.05 -13.16
CA GLU A 136 6.39 14.30 -12.86
C GLU A 136 6.57 14.79 -11.42
N THR A 137 7.04 13.93 -10.51
CA THR A 137 7.21 14.28 -9.09
C THR A 137 8.66 14.44 -8.65
N ASP A 138 9.60 14.52 -9.60
CA ASP A 138 11.04 14.58 -9.31
C ASP A 138 11.47 13.44 -8.38
N SER A 139 11.23 12.20 -8.81
CA SER A 139 11.54 11.00 -8.02
C SER A 139 10.79 10.91 -6.68
N PHE A 140 9.52 11.32 -6.66
CA PHE A 140 8.65 11.38 -5.47
C PHE A 140 9.14 12.32 -4.37
N THR A 141 10.01 13.29 -4.69
CA THR A 141 10.35 14.39 -3.75
C THR A 141 9.16 15.33 -3.55
N SER A 142 8.28 15.42 -4.55
CA SER A 142 6.98 16.11 -4.45
C SER A 142 5.82 15.14 -4.32
N SER A 143 4.71 15.62 -3.73
CA SER A 143 3.51 14.82 -3.49
C SER A 143 2.84 14.38 -4.80
N ILE A 144 2.34 13.14 -4.83
CA ILE A 144 1.46 12.64 -5.90
C ILE A 144 0.00 13.11 -5.75
N PHE A 145 -0.33 13.65 -4.58
CA PHE A 145 -1.65 14.22 -4.27
C PHE A 145 -1.58 15.74 -4.37
N LYS A 146 -2.65 16.34 -4.88
CA LYS A 146 -2.85 17.80 -4.89
C LYS A 146 -3.51 18.28 -3.61
#